data_AF-A0A0G4NKA3-F1
#
_entry.id   AF-A0A0G4NKA3-F1
#
_cell.length_a   1.000
_cell.length_b   1.000
_cell.length_c   1.000
_cell.angle_alpha   90.00
_cell.angle_beta   90.00
_cell.angle_gamma   90.00
#
_symmetry.space_group_name_H-M   'P 1'
#
loop_
_entity.id
_entity.type
_entity.pdbx_description
1 polymer ?
#
loop_
_entity_poly.entity_id
_entity_poly.type
_entity_poly.pdbx_seq_one_letter_code
_entity_poly.pdbx_strand_id
1 'polypeptide(L)'
;QNIPLPPGDDDAKGFKPYVKVELHIEGPEEHIADDGQEREGEYKERTQTLRGRDPDFGGEALKFTGITGVVEELAFVRFTVRDDEFGRDDLSAWACVRLNRLRGGYRFVHLSDCEGHLTE
;
A
#
# COMPACT_ATOMS: atom_id res chain seq x y z
N GLN A 1 -8.66 -7.39 5.96
CA GLN A 1 -9.82 -7.66 6.87
C GLN A 1 -9.84 -6.56 7.92
N ASN A 2 -11.00 -6.21 8.44
CA ASN A 2 -11.23 -5.16 9.44
C ASN A 2 -10.53 -3.83 9.14
N ILE A 3 -10.46 -3.46 7.86
CA ILE A 3 -9.73 -2.26 7.42
C ILE A 3 -10.33 -1.03 8.12
N PRO A 4 -9.55 -0.17 8.79
CA PRO A 4 -10.07 1.03 9.43
C PRO A 4 -10.59 2.02 8.39
N LEU A 5 -11.53 2.89 8.75
CA LEU A 5 -11.92 3.98 7.87
C LEU A 5 -10.82 5.06 7.84
N PRO A 6 -10.70 5.83 6.75
CA PRO A 6 -9.83 6.98 6.73
C PRO A 6 -10.12 7.97 7.88
N PRO A 7 -9.12 8.73 8.37
CA PRO A 7 -9.33 9.70 9.43
C PRO A 7 -10.44 10.71 9.09
N GLY A 8 -11.43 10.82 9.96
CA GLY A 8 -12.56 11.74 9.79
C GLY A 8 -13.73 11.17 8.98
N ASP A 9 -13.64 9.93 8.51
CA ASP A 9 -14.76 9.19 7.92
C ASP A 9 -15.45 8.30 8.96
N ASP A 10 -16.78 8.25 8.91
CA ASP A 10 -17.64 7.46 9.79
C ASP A 10 -18.64 6.55 9.03
N ASP A 11 -18.67 6.63 7.68
CA ASP A 11 -19.60 5.86 6.86
C ASP A 11 -18.94 4.64 6.20
N ALA A 12 -18.97 3.51 6.92
CA ALA A 12 -18.51 2.24 6.38
C ALA A 12 -19.25 1.75 5.11
N LYS A 13 -20.41 2.34 4.75
CA LYS A 13 -21.12 2.02 3.50
C LYS A 13 -20.54 2.76 2.30
N GLY A 14 -19.98 3.96 2.53
CA GLY A 14 -19.29 4.77 1.53
C GLY A 14 -17.95 4.19 1.11
N PHE A 15 -17.27 3.56 2.08
CA PHE A 15 -15.93 3.00 1.95
C PHE A 15 -15.74 2.07 0.75
N LYS A 16 -14.88 2.50 -0.18
CA LYS A 16 -14.50 1.84 -1.42
C LYS A 16 -12.99 1.58 -1.47
N PRO A 17 -12.51 0.57 -0.73
CA PRO A 17 -11.08 0.32 -0.65
C PRO A 17 -10.51 -0.25 -1.95
N TYR A 18 -9.29 0.17 -2.26
CA TYR A 18 -8.35 -0.58 -3.10
C TYR A 18 -6.99 -0.67 -2.41
N VAL A 19 -6.18 -1.65 -2.82
CA VAL A 19 -4.81 -1.80 -2.34
C VAL A 19 -3.87 -1.30 -3.42
N LYS A 20 -3.07 -0.28 -3.09
CA LYS A 20 -1.92 0.13 -3.89
C LYS A 20 -0.66 -0.54 -3.33
N VAL A 21 0.14 -1.10 -4.22
CA VAL A 21 1.43 -1.71 -3.91
C VAL A 21 2.51 -0.92 -4.62
N GLU A 22 3.51 -0.47 -3.88
CA GLU A 22 4.65 0.27 -4.38
C GLU A 22 5.93 -0.48 -4.05
N LEU A 23 6.80 -0.67 -5.03
CA LEU A 23 8.13 -1.21 -4.85
C LEU A 23 9.14 -0.06 -4.92
N HIS A 24 9.84 0.14 -3.81
CA HIS A 24 10.94 1.08 -3.67
C HIS A 24 12.25 0.31 -3.79
N ILE A 25 13.09 0.68 -4.75
CA ILE A 25 14.44 0.16 -4.94
C ILE A 25 15.43 1.31 -4.93
N GLU A 26 16.66 1.05 -4.51
CA GLU A 26 17.73 2.04 -4.56
C GLU A 26 18.10 2.33 -6.03
N GLY A 27 17.96 3.59 -6.44
CA GLY A 27 18.39 4.08 -7.75
C GLY A 27 19.62 4.99 -7.63
N PRO A 28 20.46 5.12 -8.67
CA PRO A 28 21.63 6.02 -8.66
C PRO A 28 21.26 7.52 -8.52
N GLU A 29 19.97 7.87 -8.67
CA GLU A 29 19.44 9.23 -8.55
C GLU A 29 18.55 9.42 -7.31
N GLU A 30 18.85 8.77 -6.18
CA GLU A 30 18.26 9.14 -4.89
C GLU A 30 18.78 10.52 -4.41
N HIS A 31 18.48 11.57 -5.18
CA HIS A 31 18.57 12.94 -4.73
C HIS A 31 17.40 13.18 -3.78
N ILE A 32 17.66 13.34 -2.49
CA ILE A 32 16.68 13.73 -1.47
C ILE A 32 15.93 14.98 -1.97
N ALA A 33 14.61 14.89 -2.16
CA ALA A 33 13.79 16.10 -2.27
C ALA A 33 13.64 16.62 -0.85
N ASP A 34 14.17 17.81 -0.65
CA ASP A 34 14.28 18.52 0.63
C ASP A 34 12.93 19.10 1.11
N ASP A 35 11.80 18.62 0.57
CA ASP A 35 10.47 19.24 0.75
C ASP A 35 9.45 18.39 1.50
N GLY A 36 9.83 17.20 1.99
CA GLY A 36 8.97 16.36 2.82
C GLY A 36 7.73 15.81 2.10
N GLN A 37 7.65 15.88 0.77
CA GLN A 37 6.57 15.26 0.01
C GLN A 37 6.80 13.75 -0.10
N GLU A 38 5.73 12.97 0.12
CA GLU A 38 5.76 11.52 -0.12
C GLU A 38 6.12 11.25 -1.59
N ARG A 39 7.27 10.63 -1.81
CA ARG A 39 7.61 10.09 -3.13
C ARG A 39 6.89 8.77 -3.32
N GLU A 40 6.13 8.68 -4.40
CA GLU A 40 5.61 7.40 -4.87
C GLU A 40 6.77 6.50 -5.29
N GLY A 41 6.63 5.19 -5.08
CA GLY A 41 7.61 4.24 -5.61
C GLY A 41 7.65 4.32 -7.14
N GLU A 42 8.84 4.17 -7.73
CA GLU A 42 9.02 4.15 -9.19
C GLU A 42 8.11 3.10 -9.85
N TYR A 43 7.92 1.98 -9.16
CA TYR A 43 7.03 0.91 -9.58
C TYR A 43 5.82 0.85 -8.66
N LYS A 44 4.62 1.02 -9.24
CA LYS A 44 3.36 0.97 -8.51
C LYS A 44 2.30 0.25 -9.31
N GLU A 45 1.52 -0.56 -8.60
CA GLU A 45 0.35 -1.26 -9.13
C GLU A 45 -0.79 -1.16 -8.11
N ARG A 46 -2.04 -1.31 -8.56
CA ARG A 46 -3.18 -1.32 -7.64
C ARG A 46 -4.22 -2.35 -8.04
N THR A 47 -4.95 -2.85 -7.05
CA THR A 47 -6.12 -3.71 -7.26
C THR A 47 -7.29 -2.91 -7.84
N GLN A 48 -8.35 -3.62 -8.20
CA GLN A 48 -9.66 -3.02 -8.38
C GLN A 48 -10.18 -2.43 -7.07
N THR A 49 -11.04 -1.42 -7.21
CA THR A 49 -11.81 -0.83 -6.12
C THR A 49 -12.99 -1.73 -5.76
N LEU A 50 -13.09 -2.12 -4.49
CA LEU A 50 -14.22 -2.89 -3.94
C LEU A 50 -14.97 -2.07 -2.90
N ARG A 51 -15.86 -2.69 -2.11
CA ARG A 51 -16.66 -2.00 -1.07
C ARG A 51 -16.57 -2.70 0.27
N GLY A 52 -16.66 -1.91 1.33
CA GLY A 52 -16.72 -2.38 2.72
C GLY A 52 -15.35 -2.69 3.32
N ARG A 53 -15.32 -2.99 4.63
CA ARG A 53 -14.09 -3.11 5.43
C ARG A 53 -13.39 -4.47 5.34
N ASP A 54 -14.05 -5.44 4.69
CA ASP A 54 -13.56 -6.80 4.45
C ASP A 54 -13.64 -7.16 2.96
N PRO A 55 -12.97 -6.42 2.07
CA PRO A 55 -12.99 -6.71 0.65
C PRO A 55 -12.27 -8.03 0.35
N ASP A 56 -12.87 -8.85 -0.52
CA ASP A 56 -12.23 -10.00 -1.13
C ASP A 56 -11.88 -9.66 -2.58
N PHE A 57 -10.59 -9.46 -2.86
CA PHE A 57 -10.06 -9.16 -4.20
C PHE A 57 -9.99 -10.39 -5.12
N GLY A 58 -10.51 -11.55 -4.70
CA GLY A 58 -10.67 -12.73 -5.56
C GLY A 58 -9.37 -13.30 -6.10
N GLY A 59 -8.25 -13.05 -5.42
CA GLY A 59 -6.92 -13.48 -5.88
C GLY A 59 -6.36 -12.66 -7.06
N GLU A 60 -6.82 -11.42 -7.27
CA GLU A 60 -6.22 -10.48 -8.21
C GLU A 60 -4.69 -10.42 -8.05
N ALA A 61 -3.96 -10.60 -9.15
CA ALA A 61 -2.51 -10.71 -9.14
C ALA A 61 -1.86 -9.44 -9.70
N LEU A 62 -1.21 -8.67 -8.83
CA LEU A 62 -0.35 -7.55 -9.22
C LEU A 62 1.05 -8.08 -9.56
N LYS A 63 1.61 -7.65 -10.69
CA LYS A 63 2.91 -8.15 -11.19
C LYS A 63 3.83 -6.99 -11.51
N PHE A 64 5.03 -7.05 -10.95
CA PHE A 64 6.12 -6.14 -11.24
C PHE A 64 7.11 -6.85 -12.16
N THR A 65 7.25 -6.38 -13.41
CA THR A 65 8.08 -7.04 -14.43
C THR A 65 9.10 -6.08 -15.03
N GLY A 66 10.23 -6.61 -15.51
CA GLY A 66 11.25 -5.80 -16.19
C GLY A 66 12.10 -4.93 -15.25
N ILE A 67 12.01 -5.16 -13.93
CA ILE A 67 12.77 -4.43 -12.93
C ILE A 67 14.18 -5.00 -12.87
N THR A 68 15.18 -4.14 -13.01
CA THR A 68 16.61 -4.51 -12.96
C THR A 68 17.28 -3.82 -11.78
N GLY A 69 18.43 -4.35 -11.34
CA GLY A 69 19.21 -3.73 -10.25
C GLY A 69 18.61 -3.86 -8.85
N VAL A 70 17.65 -4.76 -8.63
CA VAL A 70 17.02 -4.92 -7.31
C VAL A 70 18.02 -5.52 -6.31
N VAL A 71 18.33 -4.77 -5.26
CA VAL A 71 19.01 -5.26 -4.05
C VAL A 71 17.96 -5.46 -2.97
N GLU A 72 17.53 -6.71 -2.74
CA GLU A 72 16.37 -7.01 -1.87
C GLU A 72 16.56 -6.55 -0.41
N GLU A 73 17.80 -6.43 0.06
CA GLU A 73 18.16 -5.89 1.38
C GLU A 73 17.89 -4.41 1.54
N LEU A 74 17.84 -3.67 0.42
CA LEU A 74 17.65 -2.21 0.37
C LEU A 74 16.31 -1.84 -0.26
N ALA A 75 15.59 -2.81 -0.82
CA ALA A 75 14.28 -2.63 -1.38
C ALA A 75 13.16 -2.79 -0.35
N PHE A 76 12.07 -2.04 -0.53
CA PHE A 76 10.88 -2.06 0.30
C PHE A 76 9.62 -2.19 -0.55
N VAL A 77 8.66 -2.98 -0.07
CA VAL A 77 7.31 -3.05 -0.62
C VAL A 77 6.37 -2.32 0.35
N ARG A 78 5.71 -1.28 -0.14
CA ARG A 78 4.70 -0.54 0.59
C ARG A 78 3.31 -0.94 0.10
N PHE A 79 2.46 -1.34 1.03
CA PHE A 79 1.04 -1.58 0.83
C PHE A 79 0.29 -0.39 1.41
N THR A 80 -0.54 0.28 0.63
CA THR A 80 -1.48 1.28 1.13
C THR A 80 -2.90 0.87 0.76
N VAL A 81 -3.80 0.98 1.73
CA VAL A 81 -5.23 0.83 1.51
C VAL A 81 -5.82 2.22 1.46
N ARG A 82 -6.50 2.54 0.35
CA ARG A 82 -7.08 3.85 0.11
C ARG A 82 -8.56 3.77 -0.24
N ASP A 83 -9.28 4.81 0.13
CA ASP A 83 -10.69 4.95 -0.18
C ASP A 83 -10.92 5.74 -1.47
N ASP A 84 -11.39 5.06 -2.52
CA ASP A 84 -11.64 5.63 -3.86
C ASP A 84 -13.01 6.32 -3.90
N GLU A 85 -13.08 7.49 -3.27
CA GLU A 85 -14.25 8.36 -3.31
C GLU A 85 -14.10 9.48 -4.34
N PHE A 86 -15.22 10.00 -4.84
CA PHE A 86 -15.16 11.02 -5.87
C PHE A 86 -14.52 12.31 -5.33
N GLY A 87 -13.29 12.60 -5.78
CA GLY A 87 -12.52 13.77 -5.36
C GLY A 87 -11.68 13.59 -4.10
N ARG A 88 -11.60 12.37 -3.55
CA ARG A 88 -10.76 11.99 -2.40
C ARG A 88 -10.10 10.63 -2.65
N ASP A 89 -8.87 10.48 -2.19
CA ASP A 89 -8.11 9.22 -2.26
C ASP A 89 -7.43 9.00 -0.91
N ASP A 90 -8.25 8.92 0.13
CA ASP A 90 -7.79 9.06 1.49
C ASP A 90 -7.11 7.77 1.96
N LEU A 91 -5.97 7.91 2.64
CA LEU A 91 -5.28 6.80 3.26
C LEU A 91 -6.11 6.27 4.43
N SER A 92 -6.40 4.97 4.41
CA SER A 92 -7.07 4.27 5.48
C SER A 92 -6.07 3.52 6.36
N ALA A 93 -5.14 2.79 5.74
CA ALA A 93 -4.14 1.99 6.43
C ALA A 93 -2.95 1.69 5.53
N TRP A 94 -1.81 1.31 6.12
CA TRP A 94 -0.60 1.02 5.36
C TRP A 94 0.29 -0.02 6.04
N ALA A 95 1.19 -0.62 5.28
CA ALA A 95 2.29 -1.41 5.79
C ALA A 95 3.51 -1.23 4.88
N CYS A 96 4.70 -1.23 5.45
CA CYS A 96 5.94 -1.23 4.68
C CYS A 96 6.84 -2.37 5.12
N VAL A 97 7.23 -3.21 4.18
CA VAL A 97 7.99 -4.44 4.44
C VAL A 97 9.24 -4.45 3.57
N ARG A 98 10.39 -4.67 4.17
CA ARG A 98 11.64 -4.88 3.42
C ARG A 98 11.52 -6.11 2.53
N LEU A 99 11.92 -6.01 1.26
CA LEU A 99 11.62 -7.03 0.25
C LEU A 99 12.14 -8.41 0.65
N ASN A 100 13.38 -8.52 1.16
CA ASN A 100 13.94 -9.80 1.61
C ASN A 100 13.28 -10.40 2.88
N ARG A 101 12.36 -9.68 3.54
CA ARG A 101 11.53 -10.19 4.65
C ARG A 101 10.13 -10.58 4.21
N LEU A 102 9.74 -10.23 2.98
CA LEU A 102 8.47 -10.63 2.41
C LEU A 102 8.56 -12.12 2.02
N ARG A 103 7.82 -12.96 2.75
CA ARG A 103 7.84 -14.41 2.53
C ARG A 103 6.86 -14.79 1.43
N GLY A 104 7.23 -15.78 0.62
CA GLY A 104 6.32 -16.41 -0.33
C GLY A 104 5.16 -17.19 0.34
N GLY A 105 4.16 -17.52 -0.48
CA GLY A 105 2.95 -18.22 -0.08
C GLY A 105 1.87 -17.29 0.49
N TYR A 106 0.81 -17.89 1.06
CA TYR A 106 -0.26 -17.13 1.71
C TYR A 106 0.21 -16.55 3.05
N ARG A 107 0.06 -15.24 3.23
CA ARG A 107 0.49 -14.49 4.40
C ARG A 107 -0.51 -13.39 4.73
N PHE A 108 -0.56 -13.01 6.00
CA PHE A 108 -1.19 -11.78 6.43
C PHE A 108 -0.18 -10.64 6.38
N VAL A 109 -0.59 -9.50 5.81
CA VAL A 109 0.11 -8.23 5.96
C VAL A 109 -0.61 -7.50 7.08
N HIS A 110 0.08 -7.28 8.20
CA HIS A 110 -0.47 -6.51 9.31
C HIS A 110 -0.35 -5.02 8.96
N LEU A 111 -1.50 -4.34 8.96
CA LEU A 111 -1.58 -2.93 8.62
C LEU A 111 -1.44 -2.07 9.87
N SER A 112 -0.90 -0.88 9.66
CA SER A 112 -0.92 0.24 10.58
C SER A 112 -1.96 1.26 10.12
N ASP A 113 -2.57 1.95 11.06
CA ASP A 113 -3.41 3.12 10.79
C ASP A 113 -2.58 4.33 10.34
N CYS A 114 -3.24 5.45 10.08
CA CYS A 114 -2.60 6.69 9.65
C CYS A 114 -1.70 7.35 10.71
N GLU A 115 -1.80 6.93 11.98
CA GLU A 115 -0.92 7.36 13.07
C GLU A 115 0.27 6.41 13.26
N GLY A 116 0.27 5.26 12.58
CA GLY A 116 1.30 4.23 12.66
C GLY A 116 1.01 3.14 13.70
N HIS A 117 -0.14 3.16 14.37
CA HIS A 117 -0.54 2.10 15.30
C HIS A 117 -1.03 0.87 14.56
N LEU A 118 -0.73 -0.32 15.08
CA LEU A 118 -1.19 -1.57 14.48
C LEU A 118 -2.72 -1.65 14.51
N THR A 119 -3.35 -1.95 13.37
CA THR A 119 -4.79 -2.15 13.28
C THR A 119 -5.21 -3.45 13.95
N GLU A 120 -6.34 -3.46 14.68
CA GLU A 120 -6.91 -4.65 15.34
C GLU A 120 -7.56 -5.66 14.38
#